data_AF-Q2C1M2-F1
#
_entry.id   AF-Q2C1M2-F1
#
_cell.length_a   1.000
_cell.length_b   1.000
_cell.length_c   1.000
_cell.angle_alpha   90.00
_cell.angle_beta   90.00
_cell.angle_gamma   90.00
#
_symmetry.space_group_name_H-M   'P 1'
#
loop_
_entity.id
_entity.type
_entity.pdbx_description
1 polymer ?
#
loop_
_entity_poly.entity_id
_entity_poly.type
_entity_poly.pdbx_seq_one_letter_code
_entity_poly.pdbx_strand_id
1 'polypeptide(L)' 'MSKRDFYEVLGVAKTASEKEIKKAYKKLAMKFHPDKNPDDPTAADKFKEVKVAYEI' A
#
# COMPACT_ATOMS: atom_id res chain seq x y z
N MET A 1 12.70 -13.50 -3.63
CA MET A 1 11.38 -12.82 -3.62
C MET A 1 11.50 -11.61 -4.51
N SER A 2 10.90 -11.66 -5.70
CA SER A 2 11.13 -10.66 -6.74
C SER A 2 10.52 -9.32 -6.32
N LYS A 3 11.18 -8.20 -6.63
CA LYS A 3 10.67 -6.80 -6.60
C LYS A 3 9.32 -6.59 -7.34
N ARG A 4 8.67 -7.67 -7.80
CA ARG A 4 7.69 -7.67 -8.87
C ARG A 4 6.44 -6.87 -8.50
N ASP A 5 6.02 -6.86 -7.25
CA ASP A 5 4.64 -6.45 -7.00
C ASP A 5 4.49 -5.29 -6.02
N PHE A 6 5.53 -4.67 -5.45
CA PHE A 6 5.34 -3.51 -4.56
C PHE A 6 4.68 -2.33 -5.28
N TYR A 7 5.11 -2.10 -6.52
CA TYR A 7 4.49 -1.13 -7.41
C TYR A 7 3.06 -1.56 -7.78
N GLU A 8 2.78 -2.86 -7.93
CA GLU A 8 1.42 -3.35 -8.22
C GLU A 8 0.48 -3.29 -6.99
N VAL A 9 0.99 -3.60 -5.79
CA VAL A 9 0.32 -3.47 -4.49
C VAL A 9 -0.04 -2.01 -4.23
N LEU A 10 0.88 -1.10 -4.56
CA LEU A 10 0.64 0.33 -4.49
C LEU A 10 -0.20 0.85 -5.68
N GLY A 11 -0.38 0.06 -6.74
CA GLY A 11 -1.10 0.45 -7.95
C GLY A 11 -0.41 1.58 -8.72
N VAL A 12 0.93 1.64 -8.67
CA VAL A 12 1.77 2.63 -9.33
C VAL A 12 2.68 1.98 -10.36
N ALA A 13 3.18 2.75 -11.32
CA ALA A 13 4.16 2.26 -12.27
C ALA A 13 5.50 1.94 -11.59
N LYS A 14 6.28 1.01 -12.15
CA LYS A 14 7.67 0.75 -11.69
C LYS A 14 8.61 1.94 -11.85
N THR A 15 8.21 2.89 -12.71
CA THR A 15 8.88 4.18 -12.92
C THR A 15 8.30 5.29 -12.07
N ALA A 16 7.37 4.99 -11.15
CA ALA A 16 6.73 5.98 -10.32
C ALA A 16 7.75 6.66 -9.41
N SER A 17 7.63 7.98 -9.33
CA SER A 17 8.42 8.79 -8.43
C SER A 17 8.03 8.55 -6.97
N GLU A 18 8.93 8.85 -6.03
CA GLU A 18 8.63 8.80 -4.59
C GLU A 18 7.37 9.59 -4.22
N LYS A 19 7.08 10.70 -4.92
CA LYS A 19 5.85 11.48 -4.73
C LYS A 19 4.60 10.69 -5.09
N GLU A 20 4.64 9.93 -6.19
CA GLU A 20 3.53 9.08 -6.63
C GLU A 20 3.35 7.88 -5.70
N ILE A 21 4.45 7.25 -5.30
CA ILE A 21 4.49 6.17 -4.31
C ILE A 21 3.86 6.63 -2.99
N LYS A 22 4.27 7.80 -2.46
CA LYS A 22 3.72 8.37 -1.22
C LYS A 22 2.24 8.73 -1.34
N LYS A 23 1.81 9.23 -2.51
CA LYS A 23 0.40 9.55 -2.78
C LYS A 23 -0.46 8.29 -2.84
N ALA A 24 0.03 7.24 -3.50
CA ALA A 24 -0.64 5.96 -3.59
C ALA A 24 -0.71 5.25 -2.23
N TYR A 25 0.41 5.21 -1.50
CA TYR A 25 0.48 4.73 -0.13
C TYR A 25 -0.56 5.43 0.75
N LYS A 26 -0.62 6.77 0.75
CA LYS A 26 -1.59 7.53 1.56
C LYS A 26 -3.05 7.17 1.20
N LYS A 27 -3.35 6.99 -0.09
CA LYS A 27 -4.69 6.55 -0.54
C LYS A 27 -5.04 5.15 -0.02
N LEU A 28 -4.12 4.20 -0.17
CA LEU A 28 -4.34 2.80 0.23
C LEU A 28 -4.35 2.65 1.76
N ALA A 29 -3.49 3.36 2.47
CA ALA A 29 -3.46 3.42 3.92
C ALA A 29 -4.78 3.96 4.50
N MET A 30 -5.38 4.99 3.88
CA MET A 30 -6.71 5.47 4.29
C MET A 30 -7.83 4.50 3.90
N LYS A 31 -7.68 3.76 2.79
CA LYS A 31 -8.67 2.79 2.32
C LYS A 31 -8.70 1.54 3.20
N PHE A 32 -7.54 1.07 3.65
CA PHE A 32 -7.38 -0.11 4.51
C PHE A 32 -7.12 0.25 5.98
N HIS A 33 -7.37 1.50 6.38
CA HIS A 33 -7.14 1.93 7.75
C HIS A 33 -8.01 1.12 8.71
N PRO A 34 -7.47 0.56 9.82
CA PRO A 34 -8.25 -0.20 10.78
C PRO A 34 -9.40 0.62 11.39
N ASP A 35 -9.18 1.91 11.71
CA ASP A 35 -10.26 2.79 12.19
C ASP A 35 -11.43 2.97 11.22
N LYS A 36 -11.18 2.85 9.90
CA LYS A 36 -12.23 2.95 8.87
C LYS A 36 -12.82 1.60 8.50
N ASN A 37 -12.12 0.51 8.81
CA ASN A 37 -12.54 -0.86 8.54
C ASN A 37 -12.41 -1.72 9.81
N PRO A 38 -13.11 -1.36 10.91
CA PRO A 38 -13.00 -2.10 12.17
C PRO A 38 -13.50 -3.54 12.04
N ASP A 39 -14.38 -3.81 11.06
CA ASP A 39 -15.01 -5.11 10.83
C ASP A 39 -14.31 -5.96 9.75
N ASP A 40 -13.27 -5.42 9.08
CA ASP A 40 -12.53 -6.15 8.05
C ASP A 40 -11.16 -6.61 8.59
N PRO A 41 -11.03 -7.89 9.00
CA PRO A 41 -9.76 -8.43 9.46
C PRO A 41 -8.69 -8.44 8.36
N THR A 42 -9.08 -8.40 7.08
CA THR A 42 -8.14 -8.35 5.95
C THR A 42 -7.58 -6.96 5.71
N ALA A 43 -8.19 -5.90 6.28
CA ALA A 43 -7.68 -4.54 6.14
C ALA A 43 -6.33 -4.37 6.84
N ALA A 44 -6.12 -5.03 7.98
CA ALA A 44 -4.84 -5.01 8.70
C ALA A 44 -3.70 -5.66 7.88
N ASP A 45 -3.98 -6.78 7.20
CA ASP A 45 -2.99 -7.46 6.36
C ASP A 45 -2.66 -6.64 5.10
N LYS A 46 -3.69 -6.10 4.42
CA LYS A 46 -3.49 -5.21 3.27
C LYS A 46 -2.75 -3.92 3.65
N PHE A 47 -3.02 -3.38 4.84
CA PHE A 47 -2.30 -2.22 5.36
C PHE A 47 -0.82 -2.53 5.61
N LYS A 48 -0.51 -3.70 6.17
CA LYS A 48 0.87 -4.18 6.33
C LYS A 48 1.56 -4.36 4.98
N GLU A 49 0.92 -4.98 3.99
CA GLU A 49 1.49 -5.15 2.65
C GLU A 49 1.81 -3.80 1.99
N VAL A 50 0.88 -2.85 2.06
CA VAL A 50 1.04 -1.48 1.55
C VAL A 50 2.18 -0.74 2.26
N LYS A 51 2.36 -0.96 3.56
CA LYS A 51 3.47 -0.39 4.34
C LYS A 51 4.82 -0.99 3.95
N VAL A 52 4.90 -2.32 3.84
CA VAL A 52 6.12 -3.00 3.39
C VAL A 52 6.50 -2.58 1.97
N ALA A 53 5.51 -2.37 1.09
CA ALA A 53 5.72 -1.88 -0.26
C ALA A 53 6.26 -0.43 -0.31
N TYR A 54 6.00 0.37 0.72
CA TYR A 54 6.49 1.75 0.84
C TYR A 54 7.87 1.84 1.53
N GLU A 55 8.24 0.88 2.38
CA GLU A 55 9.52 0.87 3.13
C GLU A 55 10.71 0.27 2.36
N ILE A 56 10.53 -0.17 1.11
CA ILE A 56 11.59 -0.68 0.20
C ILE A 56 12.13 0.42 -0.71
#